data_AF-A0A7X3LJQ5-F1
#
_entry.id   AF-A0A7X3LJQ5-F1
#
_cell.length_a   1.000
_cell.length_b   1.000
_cell.length_c   1.000
_cell.angle_alpha   90.00
_cell.angle_beta   90.00
_cell.angle_gamma   90.00
#
_symmetry.space_group_name_H-M   'P 1'
#
loop_
_entity.id
_entity.type
_entity.pdbx_description
1 polymer ?
#
loop_
_entity_poly.entity_id
_entity_poly.type
_entity_poly.pdbx_seq_one_letter_code
_entity_poly.pdbx_strand_id
1 'polypeptide(L)'
;MLNAFFELQPVADRLQIINRYRYDQPLFTITHQRPEQLKLMLESPEISAKAQGVESLFRRGILVDPFHSAGLERFRQFFSQVSHDVDLYSLSLVVMREYLRSEFAVISLVETDLELDLWQPIRSKGEDAPRNYLVLYSEPEQLRQLKQGMVNVERGDTLFLCRVTKGEVSEIGPLYVTHPTFCLDCMVSRLDAYHIRWTTPMIMSGQQLLEEEFLKSMIDHYSSYITLLATVHERKILLRNRESSFTSLISPRSSRCQCQIS
;
A
#
# COMPACT_ATOMS: atom_id res chain seq x y z
N MET A 1 14.26 -12.03 7.01
CA MET A 1 14.45 -10.79 7.78
C MET A 1 13.32 -10.63 8.77
N LEU A 2 13.57 -10.01 9.94
CA LEU A 2 12.52 -9.65 10.89
C LEU A 2 11.64 -8.55 10.29
N ASN A 3 10.33 -8.71 10.37
CA ASN A 3 9.37 -7.68 9.95
C ASN A 3 9.51 -6.44 10.86
N ALA A 4 9.49 -5.26 10.23
CA ALA A 4 9.67 -3.95 10.83
C ALA A 4 8.75 -3.68 12.05
N PHE A 5 7.57 -4.30 12.12
CA PHE A 5 6.63 -4.12 13.23
C PHE A 5 6.90 -5.01 14.45
N PHE A 6 7.87 -5.91 14.39
CA PHE A 6 8.20 -6.80 15.50
C PHE A 6 9.57 -6.52 16.10
N GLU A 7 9.69 -6.94 17.36
CA GLU A 7 10.91 -7.02 18.11
C GLU A 7 10.99 -8.39 18.79
N LEU A 8 12.21 -8.94 18.85
CA LEU A 8 12.50 -10.19 19.53
C LEU A 8 13.11 -9.89 20.90
N GLN A 9 12.47 -10.32 21.99
CA GLN A 9 12.94 -10.13 23.36
C GLN A 9 13.22 -11.48 24.03
N PRO A 10 14.48 -11.82 24.29
CA PRO A 10 14.85 -13.02 25.03
C PRO A 10 14.57 -12.82 26.53
N VAL A 11 13.88 -13.79 27.15
CA VAL A 11 13.53 -13.79 28.58
C VAL A 11 13.62 -15.21 29.12
N ALA A 12 14.57 -15.46 30.03
CA ALA A 12 14.83 -16.77 30.63
C ALA A 12 15.03 -17.88 29.59
N ASP A 13 14.09 -18.83 29.48
CA ASP A 13 14.09 -19.98 28.56
C ASP A 13 13.21 -19.74 27.31
N ARG A 14 12.87 -18.48 27.02
CA ARG A 14 11.90 -18.10 25.98
C ARG A 14 12.40 -16.95 25.15
N LEU A 15 12.03 -16.95 23.87
CA LEU A 15 12.07 -15.80 23.00
C LEU A 15 10.66 -15.25 22.84
N GLN A 16 10.42 -14.06 23.38
CA GLN A 16 9.18 -13.33 23.22
C GLN A 16 9.20 -12.54 21.93
N ILE A 17 8.06 -12.45 21.25
CA ILE A 17 7.94 -11.67 20.03
C ILE A 17 6.86 -10.64 20.23
N ILE A 18 7.27 -9.39 20.14
CA ILE A 18 6.54 -8.23 20.62
C ILE A 18 6.24 -7.35 19.41
N ASN A 19 5.02 -6.81 19.35
CA ASN A 19 4.70 -5.78 18.38
C ASN A 19 5.22 -4.44 18.92
N ARG A 20 5.91 -3.66 18.10
CA ARG A 20 6.54 -2.38 18.50
C ARG A 20 5.54 -1.31 18.95
N TYR A 21 4.25 -1.51 18.77
CA TYR A 21 3.20 -0.61 19.25
C TYR A 21 2.45 -1.17 20.46
N ARG A 22 2.85 -2.35 20.96
CA ARG A 22 2.24 -3.01 22.11
C ARG A 22 3.25 -3.86 22.88
N TYR A 23 3.90 -3.24 23.87
CA TYR A 23 4.98 -3.85 24.67
C TYR A 23 4.51 -4.57 25.94
N ASP A 24 3.24 -4.37 26.34
CA ASP A 24 2.69 -4.92 27.57
C ASP A 24 2.48 -6.45 27.50
N GLN A 25 2.31 -6.99 26.29
CA GLN A 25 2.06 -8.42 26.07
C GLN A 25 2.77 -8.93 24.82
N PRO A 26 3.51 -10.05 24.90
CA PRO A 26 4.07 -10.68 23.72
C PRO A 26 2.95 -11.22 22.83
N LEU A 27 3.06 -11.02 21.52
CA LEU A 27 2.12 -11.58 20.55
C LEU A 27 2.22 -13.12 20.55
N PHE A 28 3.43 -13.65 20.78
CA PHE A 28 3.70 -15.07 20.92
C PHE A 28 5.06 -15.30 21.58
N THR A 29 5.29 -16.53 22.05
CA THR A 29 6.53 -16.94 22.70
C THR A 29 7.05 -18.24 22.10
N ILE A 30 8.37 -18.35 21.97
CA ILE A 30 9.07 -19.55 21.51
C ILE A 30 9.95 -20.04 22.65
N THR A 31 9.68 -21.23 23.18
CA THR A 31 10.56 -21.86 24.18
C THR A 31 11.85 -22.33 23.51
N HIS A 32 13.00 -21.91 24.04
CA HIS A 32 14.31 -22.28 23.50
C HIS A 32 15.38 -22.23 24.61
N GLN A 33 16.26 -23.22 24.66
CA GLN A 33 17.32 -23.30 25.68
C GLN A 33 18.33 -22.14 25.61
N ARG A 34 18.45 -21.51 24.45
CA ARG A 34 19.37 -20.39 24.18
C ARG A 34 18.63 -19.29 23.41
N PRO A 35 17.74 -18.51 24.04
CA PRO A 35 16.88 -17.56 23.31
C PRO A 35 17.68 -16.41 22.69
N GLU A 36 18.79 -16.01 23.30
CA GLU A 36 19.72 -15.01 22.75
C GLU A 36 20.31 -15.44 21.40
N GLN A 37 20.69 -16.71 21.28
CA GLN A 37 21.23 -17.23 20.02
C GLN A 37 20.14 -17.33 18.96
N LEU A 38 18.93 -17.76 19.36
CA LEU A 38 17.79 -17.82 18.46
C LEU A 38 17.45 -16.42 17.93
N LYS A 39 17.47 -15.38 18.78
CA LYS A 39 17.29 -13.99 18.36
C LYS A 39 18.28 -13.60 17.26
N LEU A 40 19.58 -13.77 17.51
CA LEU A 40 20.64 -13.43 16.54
C LEU A 40 20.47 -14.18 15.21
N MET A 41 20.05 -15.44 15.27
CA MET A 41 19.74 -16.20 14.07
C MET A 41 18.54 -15.60 13.32
N LEU A 42 17.42 -15.36 14.01
CA LEU A 42 16.18 -14.85 13.40
C LEU A 42 16.30 -13.43 12.83
N GLU A 43 17.19 -12.62 13.40
CA GLU A 43 17.52 -11.28 12.89
C GLU A 43 18.49 -11.31 11.71
N SER A 44 19.11 -12.47 11.42
CA SER A 44 20.02 -12.61 10.29
C SER A 44 19.28 -12.42 8.95
N PRO A 45 19.84 -11.61 8.03
CA PRO A 45 19.25 -11.39 6.71
C PRO A 45 19.22 -12.65 5.83
N GLU A 46 20.01 -13.68 6.15
CA GLU A 46 20.23 -14.86 5.32
C GLU A 46 19.28 -16.05 5.63
N ILE A 47 18.35 -15.91 6.57
CA ILE A 47 17.42 -17.01 6.89
C ILE A 47 16.50 -17.32 5.71
N SER A 48 16.64 -18.54 5.19
CA SER A 48 15.75 -19.11 4.18
C SER A 48 14.41 -19.52 4.78
N ALA A 49 13.31 -19.22 4.09
CA ALA A 49 11.97 -19.68 4.45
C ALA A 49 11.83 -21.22 4.47
N LYS A 50 12.76 -21.94 3.85
CA LYS A 50 12.82 -23.41 3.84
C LYS A 50 13.59 -23.99 5.03
N ALA A 51 14.21 -23.16 5.87
CA ALA A 51 14.89 -23.66 7.05
C ALA A 51 13.89 -24.31 8.02
N GLN A 52 14.30 -25.40 8.66
CA GLN A 52 13.44 -26.14 9.57
C GLN A 52 13.05 -25.27 10.77
N GLY A 53 11.75 -25.22 11.09
CA GLY A 53 11.25 -24.48 12.26
C GLY A 53 11.00 -22.98 12.08
N VAL A 54 11.39 -22.36 10.95
CA VAL A 54 11.11 -20.93 10.68
C VAL A 54 9.90 -20.69 9.78
N GLU A 55 9.41 -21.72 9.11
CA GLU A 55 8.29 -21.62 8.17
C GLU A 55 7.03 -21.01 8.83
N SER A 56 6.74 -21.40 10.07
CA SER A 56 5.61 -20.86 10.84
C SER A 56 5.76 -19.35 11.11
N LEU A 57 6.99 -18.84 11.21
CA LEU A 57 7.27 -17.41 11.39
C LEU A 57 7.03 -16.64 10.09
N PHE A 58 7.39 -17.21 8.95
CA PHE A 58 7.05 -16.64 7.64
C PHE A 58 5.54 -16.65 7.37
N ARG A 59 4.85 -17.76 7.67
CA ARG A 59 3.38 -17.84 7.49
C ARG A 59 2.62 -16.83 8.35
N ARG A 60 3.17 -16.45 9.50
CA ARG A 60 2.62 -15.44 10.41
C ARG A 60 3.08 -14.01 10.10
N GLY A 61 3.93 -13.82 9.09
CA GLY A 61 4.45 -12.50 8.69
C GLY A 61 5.48 -11.91 9.65
N ILE A 62 6.02 -12.71 10.57
CA ILE A 62 7.04 -12.28 11.55
C ILE A 62 8.40 -12.17 10.86
N LEU A 63 8.70 -13.19 10.06
CA LEU A 63 9.80 -13.14 9.13
C LEU A 63 9.25 -12.86 7.74
N VAL A 64 9.97 -12.04 7.01
CA VAL A 64 9.65 -11.64 5.64
C VAL A 64 10.91 -11.67 4.79
N ASP A 65 10.75 -11.73 3.48
CA ASP A 65 11.86 -11.52 2.56
C ASP A 65 12.32 -10.05 2.56
N PRO A 66 13.52 -9.75 2.02
CA PRO A 66 14.07 -8.39 2.04
C PRO A 66 13.18 -7.34 1.38
N PHE A 67 12.43 -7.70 0.34
CA PHE A 67 11.57 -6.78 -0.38
C PHE A 67 10.37 -6.36 0.47
N HIS A 68 9.64 -7.33 1.03
CA HIS A 68 8.55 -7.03 1.97
C HIS A 68 9.07 -6.29 3.20
N SER A 69 10.29 -6.61 3.68
CA SER A 69 10.92 -5.87 4.78
C SER A 69 11.07 -4.38 4.47
N ALA A 70 11.53 -4.03 3.27
CA ALA A 70 11.70 -2.64 2.86
C ALA A 70 10.37 -1.89 2.77
N GLY A 71 9.33 -2.52 2.21
CA GLY A 71 7.98 -1.93 2.17
C GLY A 71 7.39 -1.72 3.56
N LEU A 72 7.47 -2.72 4.43
CA LEU A 72 6.99 -2.64 5.81
C LEU A 72 7.75 -1.59 6.64
N GLU A 73 9.04 -1.40 6.37
CA GLU A 73 9.84 -0.35 6.99
C GLU A 73 9.36 1.05 6.58
N ARG A 74 8.96 1.25 5.32
CA ARG A 74 8.34 2.53 4.90
C ARG A 74 6.98 2.75 5.57
N PHE A 75 6.15 1.72 5.72
CA PHE A 75 4.92 1.82 6.52
C PHE A 75 5.22 2.20 7.97
N ARG A 76 6.25 1.62 8.58
CA ARG A 76 6.68 1.95 9.95
C ARG A 76 7.14 3.39 10.09
N GLN A 77 7.91 3.89 9.12
CA GLN A 77 8.32 5.30 9.07
C GLN A 77 7.11 6.22 8.99
N PHE A 78 6.14 5.89 8.14
CA PHE A 78 4.89 6.64 8.03
C PHE A 78 4.11 6.66 9.36
N PHE A 79 4.04 5.53 10.09
CA PHE A 79 3.32 5.47 11.38
C PHE A 79 3.84 6.45 12.43
N SER A 80 5.12 6.86 12.37
CA SER A 80 5.65 7.89 13.28
C SER A 80 5.10 9.30 13.04
N GLN A 81 4.42 9.52 11.91
CA GLN A 81 3.82 10.80 11.52
C GLN A 81 2.30 10.81 11.76
N VAL A 82 1.70 9.66 12.09
CA VAL A 82 0.27 9.52 12.33
C VAL A 82 -0.08 10.04 13.73
N SER A 83 -1.28 10.63 13.88
CA SER A 83 -1.76 11.13 15.17
C SER A 83 -1.74 10.04 16.26
N HIS A 84 -1.48 10.45 17.50
CA HIS A 84 -1.49 9.60 18.69
C HIS A 84 -2.87 8.98 18.99
N ASP A 85 -3.95 9.53 18.43
CA ASP A 85 -5.32 9.00 18.58
C ASP A 85 -5.57 7.74 17.73
N VAL A 86 -4.65 7.40 16.83
CA VAL A 86 -4.79 6.24 15.95
C VAL A 86 -4.14 5.01 16.61
N ASP A 87 -4.89 3.92 16.69
CA ASP A 87 -4.38 2.63 17.18
C ASP A 87 -3.40 2.01 16.17
N LEU A 88 -2.11 2.38 16.32
CA LEU A 88 -1.01 1.89 15.49
C LEU A 88 -0.79 0.38 15.62
N TYR A 89 -1.14 -0.22 16.77
CA TYR A 89 -1.05 -1.66 16.94
C TYR A 89 -2.04 -2.36 16.00
N SER A 90 -3.31 -1.98 16.05
CA SER A 90 -4.33 -2.54 15.14
C SER A 90 -4.00 -2.29 13.67
N LEU A 91 -3.54 -1.08 13.32
CA LEU A 91 -3.11 -0.80 11.94
C LEU A 91 -1.94 -1.66 11.49
N SER A 92 -0.93 -1.87 12.34
CA SER A 92 0.24 -2.69 11.98
C SER A 92 -0.15 -4.14 11.66
N LEU A 93 -1.12 -4.69 12.39
CA LEU A 93 -1.63 -6.04 12.15
C LEU A 93 -2.42 -6.13 10.85
N VAL A 94 -3.26 -5.12 10.57
CA VAL A 94 -4.02 -5.02 9.33
C VAL A 94 -3.07 -4.90 8.13
N VAL A 95 -2.13 -3.96 8.18
CA VAL A 95 -1.12 -3.76 7.12
C VAL A 95 -0.33 -5.03 6.92
N MET A 96 0.22 -5.64 7.97
CA MET A 96 0.98 -6.89 7.84
C MET A 96 0.15 -7.97 7.16
N ARG A 97 -1.10 -8.20 7.60
CA ARG A 97 -1.93 -9.27 7.06
C ARG A 97 -2.29 -9.05 5.60
N GLU A 98 -2.70 -7.84 5.24
CA GLU A 98 -3.17 -7.58 3.87
C GLU A 98 -2.02 -7.29 2.91
N TYR A 99 -1.00 -6.51 3.30
CA TYR A 99 0.19 -6.25 2.48
C TYR A 99 0.90 -7.56 2.10
N LEU A 100 1.08 -8.47 3.06
CA LEU A 100 1.71 -9.77 2.78
C LEU A 100 0.80 -10.73 1.99
N ARG A 101 -0.49 -10.44 1.83
CA ARG A 101 -1.41 -11.22 0.99
C ARG A 101 -1.61 -10.64 -0.41
N SER A 102 -1.38 -9.35 -0.59
CA SER A 102 -1.66 -8.67 -1.85
C SER A 102 -0.45 -8.58 -2.78
N GLU A 103 -0.70 -8.51 -4.08
CA GLU A 103 0.33 -8.21 -5.07
C GLU A 103 0.34 -6.71 -5.38
N PHE A 104 1.52 -6.19 -5.69
CA PHE A 104 1.72 -4.85 -6.20
C PHE A 104 2.24 -4.96 -7.62
N ALA A 105 1.69 -4.15 -8.52
CA ALA A 105 2.10 -4.13 -9.91
C ALA A 105 2.02 -2.72 -10.47
N VAL A 106 2.94 -2.40 -11.38
CA VAL A 106 2.89 -1.16 -12.15
C VAL A 106 2.35 -1.47 -13.54
N ILE A 107 1.38 -0.67 -13.97
CA ILE A 107 0.92 -0.63 -15.36
C ILE A 107 1.37 0.70 -15.93
N SER A 108 2.37 0.70 -16.82
CA SER A 108 2.84 1.91 -17.47
C SER A 108 2.27 2.02 -18.88
N LEU A 109 1.40 3.00 -19.09
CA LEU A 109 0.83 3.36 -20.41
C LEU A 109 1.57 4.55 -21.04
N VAL A 110 2.63 5.02 -20.37
CA VAL A 110 3.46 6.16 -20.74
C VAL A 110 4.91 5.86 -20.37
N GLU A 111 5.86 6.42 -21.12
CA GLU A 111 7.28 6.37 -20.77
C GLU A 111 7.57 7.28 -19.57
N THR A 112 8.40 6.79 -18.64
CA THR A 112 8.71 7.50 -17.41
C THR A 112 10.02 6.99 -16.81
N ASP A 113 10.74 7.90 -16.16
CA ASP A 113 11.97 7.61 -15.42
C ASP A 113 11.74 7.50 -13.91
N LEU A 114 10.48 7.31 -13.47
CA LEU A 114 10.15 7.18 -12.06
C LEU A 114 10.77 5.90 -11.47
N GLU A 115 11.50 6.05 -10.36
CA GLU A 115 12.02 4.93 -9.59
C GLU A 115 10.90 4.34 -8.72
N LEU A 116 10.41 3.15 -9.09
CA LEU A 116 9.22 2.53 -8.48
C LEU A 116 9.58 1.22 -7.75
N ASP A 117 10.65 1.24 -6.96
CA ASP A 117 11.19 0.04 -6.30
C ASP A 117 10.19 -0.64 -5.35
N LEU A 118 9.27 0.11 -4.74
CA LEU A 118 8.20 -0.45 -3.90
C LEU A 118 7.15 -1.26 -4.67
N TRP A 119 7.10 -1.08 -5.98
CA TRP A 119 6.02 -1.53 -6.83
C TRP A 119 6.40 -2.70 -7.71
N GLN A 120 7.62 -3.19 -7.56
CA GLN A 120 8.06 -4.38 -8.27
C GLN A 120 7.33 -5.61 -7.73
N PRO A 121 6.84 -6.50 -8.62
CA PRO A 121 6.10 -7.69 -8.21
C PRO A 121 7.01 -8.62 -7.39
N ILE A 122 6.70 -8.76 -6.10
CA ILE A 122 7.58 -9.45 -5.13
C ILE A 122 7.58 -10.97 -5.35
N ARG A 123 6.48 -11.51 -5.90
CA ARG A 123 6.29 -12.88 -6.39
C ARG A 123 4.86 -12.97 -6.92
N SER A 124 4.63 -13.79 -7.94
CA SER A 124 3.26 -14.20 -8.26
C SER A 124 2.69 -14.95 -7.06
N LYS A 125 1.63 -14.40 -6.49
CA LYS A 125 0.73 -15.06 -5.55
C LYS A 125 -0.34 -15.83 -6.35
N GLY A 126 -1.15 -16.58 -5.61
CA GLY A 126 -2.25 -17.35 -6.20
C GLY A 126 -3.29 -16.44 -6.85
N GLU A 127 -4.16 -17.03 -7.69
CA GLU A 127 -5.15 -16.30 -8.50
C GLU A 127 -6.08 -15.40 -7.67
N ASP A 128 -6.34 -15.77 -6.40
CA ASP A 128 -7.23 -15.08 -5.47
C ASP A 128 -6.59 -13.91 -4.70
N ALA A 129 -5.28 -13.67 -4.85
CA ALA A 129 -4.60 -12.58 -4.13
C ALA A 129 -5.02 -11.19 -4.66
N PRO A 130 -5.50 -10.27 -3.80
CA PRO A 130 -5.83 -8.91 -4.24
C PRO A 130 -4.64 -8.24 -4.90
N ARG A 131 -4.86 -7.55 -6.03
CA ARG A 131 -3.80 -6.80 -6.70
C ARG A 131 -4.01 -5.30 -6.56
N ASN A 132 -2.93 -4.60 -6.24
CA ASN A 132 -2.93 -3.14 -6.15
C ASN A 132 -2.05 -2.60 -7.28
N TYR A 133 -2.70 -1.96 -8.24
CA TYR A 133 -2.05 -1.48 -9.44
C TYR A 133 -1.73 0.01 -9.31
N LEU A 134 -0.47 0.39 -9.49
CA LEU A 134 -0.12 1.76 -9.86
C LEU A 134 -0.26 1.89 -11.37
N VAL A 135 -1.19 2.72 -11.84
CA VAL A 135 -1.42 2.94 -13.27
C VAL A 135 -0.85 4.29 -13.66
N LEU A 136 0.18 4.28 -14.49
CA LEU A 136 0.84 5.45 -15.04
C LEU A 136 0.27 5.74 -16.43
N TYR A 137 -0.18 6.97 -16.64
CA TYR A 137 -0.78 7.40 -17.90
C TYR A 137 -0.47 8.87 -18.17
N SER A 138 -0.51 9.33 -19.41
CA SER A 138 -0.43 10.76 -19.75
C SER A 138 -1.79 11.34 -20.10
N GLU A 139 -2.62 10.57 -20.79
CA GLU A 139 -3.94 10.98 -21.28
C GLU A 139 -5.04 10.03 -20.78
N PRO A 140 -6.19 10.53 -20.26
CA PRO A 140 -7.26 9.69 -19.73
C PRO A 140 -7.74 8.58 -20.68
N GLU A 141 -7.71 8.84 -21.99
CA GLU A 141 -8.12 7.91 -23.03
C GLU A 141 -7.28 6.62 -23.05
N GLN A 142 -6.00 6.68 -22.65
CA GLN A 142 -5.12 5.50 -22.57
C GLN A 142 -5.65 4.47 -21.58
N LEU A 143 -6.32 4.91 -20.51
CA LEU A 143 -6.85 4.02 -19.47
C LEU A 143 -7.87 3.04 -20.01
N ARG A 144 -8.51 3.30 -21.17
CA ARG A 144 -9.43 2.34 -21.80
C ARG A 144 -8.77 1.03 -22.22
N GLN A 145 -7.44 1.00 -22.34
CA GLN A 145 -6.68 -0.22 -22.59
C GLN A 145 -6.82 -1.25 -21.45
N LEU A 146 -7.18 -0.81 -20.24
CA LEU A 146 -7.36 -1.69 -19.07
C LEU A 146 -8.55 -2.66 -19.18
N LYS A 147 -9.49 -2.44 -20.13
CA LYS A 147 -10.70 -3.27 -20.28
C LYS A 147 -10.41 -4.72 -20.68
N GLN A 148 -9.33 -4.99 -21.39
CA GLN A 148 -9.14 -6.25 -22.12
C GLN A 148 -8.55 -7.42 -21.30
N GLY A 149 -8.51 -7.34 -19.96
CA GLY A 149 -8.19 -8.53 -19.15
C GLY A 149 -7.44 -8.32 -17.84
N MET A 150 -7.25 -7.07 -17.39
CA MET A 150 -6.35 -6.80 -16.24
C MET A 150 -7.07 -6.59 -14.90
N VAL A 151 -8.32 -6.15 -14.94
CA VAL A 151 -9.07 -5.78 -13.73
C VAL A 151 -10.06 -6.87 -13.39
N ASN A 152 -9.69 -7.75 -12.45
CA ASN A 152 -10.63 -8.71 -11.92
C ASN A 152 -11.53 -8.00 -10.88
N VAL A 153 -12.71 -7.59 -11.33
CA VAL A 153 -13.71 -6.90 -10.51
C VAL A 153 -14.27 -7.74 -9.36
N GLU A 154 -14.07 -9.05 -9.37
CA GLU A 154 -14.52 -9.98 -8.34
C GLU A 154 -13.46 -10.20 -7.25
N ARG A 155 -12.18 -9.89 -7.52
CA ARG A 155 -11.06 -10.08 -6.58
C ARG A 155 -10.83 -8.90 -5.63
N GLY A 156 -11.47 -7.76 -5.88
CA GLY A 156 -11.28 -6.54 -5.09
C GLY A 156 -9.95 -5.86 -5.37
N ASP A 157 -9.44 -5.95 -6.60
CA ASP A 157 -8.24 -5.25 -7.03
C ASP A 157 -8.40 -3.72 -6.85
N THR A 158 -7.29 -3.01 -6.65
CA THR A 158 -7.28 -1.55 -6.58
C THR A 158 -6.50 -0.94 -7.74
N LEU A 159 -6.97 0.21 -8.23
CA LEU A 159 -6.33 1.02 -9.26
C LEU A 159 -5.95 2.36 -8.64
N PHE A 160 -4.65 2.60 -8.48
CA PHE A 160 -4.11 3.87 -8.07
C PHE A 160 -3.60 4.63 -9.28
N LEU A 161 -4.31 5.69 -9.67
CA LEU A 161 -4.02 6.41 -10.89
C LEU A 161 -2.95 7.48 -10.65
N CYS A 162 -2.00 7.59 -11.57
CA CYS A 162 -0.96 8.62 -11.55
C CYS A 162 -0.75 9.15 -12.97
N ARG A 163 -1.00 10.46 -13.18
CA ARG A 163 -0.76 11.08 -14.47
C ARG A 163 0.69 11.57 -14.55
N VAL A 164 1.41 11.13 -15.57
CA VAL A 164 2.80 11.52 -15.84
C VAL A 164 2.82 12.41 -17.08
N THR A 165 3.45 13.58 -16.96
CA THR A 165 3.62 14.54 -18.06
C THR A 165 5.09 14.87 -18.20
N LYS A 166 5.67 14.67 -19.40
CA LYS A 166 7.11 14.91 -19.67
C LYS A 166 8.03 14.15 -18.70
N GLY A 167 7.68 12.90 -18.38
CA GLY A 167 8.46 12.05 -17.47
C GLY A 167 8.23 12.30 -15.97
N GLU A 168 7.55 13.38 -15.59
CA GLU A 168 7.32 13.76 -14.19
C GLU A 168 5.88 13.52 -13.74
N VAL A 169 5.69 13.25 -12.43
CA VAL A 169 4.36 13.15 -11.82
C VAL A 169 3.66 14.51 -11.90
N SER A 170 2.49 14.52 -12.55
CA SER A 170 1.65 15.71 -12.75
C SER A 170 0.30 15.62 -12.04
N GLU A 171 -0.17 14.41 -11.74
CA GLU A 171 -1.39 14.15 -10.97
C GLU A 171 -1.23 12.87 -10.15
N ILE A 172 -1.68 12.90 -8.90
CA ILE A 172 -1.76 11.73 -8.02
C ILE A 172 -3.23 11.50 -7.66
N GLY A 173 -3.67 10.26 -7.87
CA GLY A 173 -5.00 9.78 -7.50
C GLY A 173 -6.04 9.81 -8.62
N PRO A 174 -7.29 9.40 -8.31
CA PRO A 174 -7.68 8.80 -7.04
C PRO A 174 -7.40 7.28 -7.02
N LEU A 175 -7.59 6.66 -5.84
CA LEU A 175 -7.64 5.21 -5.71
C LEU A 175 -9.06 4.70 -6.01
N TYR A 176 -9.18 3.72 -6.89
CA TYR A 176 -10.42 2.99 -7.14
C TYR A 176 -10.33 1.56 -6.63
N VAL A 177 -11.34 1.11 -5.89
CA VAL A 177 -11.53 -0.30 -5.57
C VAL A 177 -12.47 -0.89 -6.59
N THR A 178 -12.05 -1.99 -7.21
CA THR A 178 -12.81 -2.67 -8.23
C THR A 178 -13.90 -3.50 -7.57
N HIS A 179 -15.09 -3.47 -8.17
CA HIS A 179 -16.30 -4.08 -7.66
C HIS A 179 -17.13 -4.51 -8.88
N PRO A 180 -18.06 -5.48 -8.78
CA PRO A 180 -18.91 -5.88 -9.90
C PRO A 180 -19.65 -4.73 -10.64
N THR A 181 -19.83 -3.58 -9.98
CA THR A 181 -20.47 -2.38 -10.55
C THR A 181 -19.48 -1.32 -11.05
N PHE A 182 -18.18 -1.60 -11.00
CA PHE A 182 -17.12 -0.73 -11.48
C PHE A 182 -17.22 -0.58 -13.00
N CYS A 183 -17.26 0.66 -13.49
CA CYS A 183 -17.21 0.95 -14.91
C CYS A 183 -16.05 1.87 -15.24
N LEU A 184 -15.12 1.33 -16.03
CA LEU A 184 -13.95 2.05 -16.48
C LEU A 184 -14.29 3.29 -17.32
N ASP A 185 -15.32 3.22 -18.18
CA ASP A 185 -15.71 4.38 -18.99
C ASP A 185 -16.25 5.52 -18.12
N CYS A 186 -17.08 5.20 -17.12
CA CYS A 186 -17.56 6.19 -16.15
C CYS A 186 -16.42 6.77 -15.31
N MET A 187 -15.43 5.96 -14.96
CA MET A 187 -14.22 6.43 -14.29
C MET A 187 -13.52 7.45 -15.18
N VAL A 188 -13.14 7.07 -16.41
CA VAL A 188 -12.43 7.92 -17.37
C VAL A 188 -13.18 9.22 -17.66
N SER A 189 -14.49 9.16 -17.92
CA SER A 189 -15.30 10.35 -18.24
C SER A 189 -15.38 11.36 -17.09
N ARG A 190 -15.19 10.90 -15.84
CA ARG A 190 -15.21 11.75 -14.65
C ARG A 190 -13.83 12.23 -14.24
N LEU A 191 -12.77 11.72 -14.85
CA LEU A 191 -11.42 12.04 -14.44
C LEU A 191 -11.12 13.53 -14.55
N ASP A 192 -11.70 14.29 -15.48
CA ASP A 192 -11.44 15.73 -15.57
C ASP A 192 -12.61 16.60 -15.04
N ALA A 193 -13.66 15.99 -14.49
CA ALA A 193 -14.87 16.66 -14.03
C ALA A 193 -14.74 17.18 -12.59
N TYR A 194 -13.75 18.05 -12.33
CA TYR A 194 -13.48 18.59 -10.99
C TYR A 194 -13.05 20.06 -11.01
N HIS A 195 -13.03 20.66 -9.82
CA HIS A 195 -12.52 22.01 -9.60
C HIS A 195 -11.43 22.01 -8.54
N ILE A 196 -10.42 22.88 -8.70
CA ILE A 196 -9.40 23.11 -7.67
C ILE A 196 -10.08 23.78 -6.47
N ARG A 197 -9.83 23.27 -5.27
CA ARG A 197 -10.38 23.78 -4.01
C ARG A 197 -9.35 24.56 -3.22
N TRP A 198 -8.14 24.05 -3.11
CA TRP A 198 -7.04 24.75 -2.45
C TRP A 198 -5.70 24.34 -3.05
N THR A 199 -4.68 25.15 -2.79
CA THR A 199 -3.30 24.93 -3.22
C THR A 199 -2.36 25.13 -2.04
N THR A 200 -1.32 24.33 -1.97
CA THR A 200 -0.25 24.44 -0.98
C THR A 200 1.12 24.36 -1.68
N PRO A 201 2.18 24.99 -1.15
CA PRO A 201 3.53 24.73 -1.60
C PRO A 201 3.90 23.25 -1.47
N MET A 202 4.59 22.71 -2.48
CA MET A 202 5.19 21.38 -2.40
C MET A 202 6.39 21.41 -1.47
N ILE A 203 6.36 20.56 -0.45
CA ILE A 203 7.45 20.38 0.51
C ILE A 203 8.38 19.21 0.15
N MET A 204 8.00 18.40 -0.83
CA MET A 204 8.71 17.20 -1.27
C MET A 204 8.54 17.02 -2.78
N SER A 205 9.32 16.11 -3.38
CA SER A 205 9.19 15.79 -4.81
C SER A 205 7.86 15.10 -5.13
N GLY A 206 7.42 15.17 -6.38
CA GLY A 206 6.19 14.50 -6.82
C GLY A 206 6.24 12.98 -6.66
N GLN A 207 7.41 12.37 -6.82
CA GLN A 207 7.60 10.94 -6.59
C GLN A 207 7.49 10.56 -5.11
N GLN A 208 8.13 11.32 -4.21
CA GLN A 208 7.98 11.11 -2.77
C GLN A 208 6.52 11.26 -2.33
N LEU A 209 5.82 12.27 -2.85
CA LEU A 209 4.40 12.47 -2.57
C LEU A 209 3.53 11.33 -3.11
N LEU A 210 3.84 10.81 -4.30
CA LEU A 210 3.17 9.65 -4.89
C LEU A 210 3.30 8.42 -3.98
N GLU A 211 4.51 8.14 -3.50
CA GLU A 211 4.76 7.02 -2.59
C GLU A 211 4.03 7.21 -1.26
N GLU A 212 4.07 8.40 -0.67
CA GLU A 212 3.36 8.68 0.58
C GLU A 212 1.84 8.50 0.45
N GLU A 213 1.24 9.13 -0.57
CA GLU A 213 -0.19 9.04 -0.78
C GLU A 213 -0.63 7.63 -1.12
N PHE A 214 0.22 6.86 -1.83
CA PHE A 214 -0.04 5.45 -2.02
C PHE A 214 -0.09 4.66 -0.71
N LEU A 215 0.93 4.78 0.13
CA LEU A 215 1.00 4.05 1.40
C LEU A 215 -0.18 4.42 2.31
N LYS A 216 -0.50 5.72 2.41
CA LYS A 216 -1.69 6.21 3.10
C LYS A 216 -2.95 5.58 2.52
N SER A 217 -3.07 5.54 1.20
CA SER A 217 -4.23 4.97 0.52
C SER A 217 -4.40 3.48 0.82
N MET A 218 -3.31 2.72 0.87
CA MET A 218 -3.34 1.31 1.23
C MET A 218 -3.73 1.07 2.68
N ILE A 219 -3.24 1.87 3.61
CA ILE A 219 -3.64 1.79 5.03
C ILE A 219 -5.13 2.00 5.16
N ASP A 220 -5.64 3.09 4.62
CA ASP A 220 -7.05 3.43 4.65
C ASP A 220 -7.90 2.36 3.96
N HIS A 221 -7.44 1.79 2.84
CA HIS A 221 -8.16 0.69 2.18
C HIS A 221 -8.25 -0.54 3.10
N TYR A 222 -7.13 -1.02 3.63
CA TYR A 222 -7.09 -2.23 4.45
C TYR A 222 -7.68 -2.04 5.84
N SER A 223 -7.65 -0.83 6.38
CA SER A 223 -8.33 -0.47 7.64
C SER A 223 -9.85 -0.29 7.45
N SER A 224 -10.39 -0.62 6.27
CA SER A 224 -11.80 -0.38 5.93
C SER A 224 -12.21 1.09 6.09
N TYR A 225 -11.26 2.00 5.87
CA TYR A 225 -11.39 3.44 5.94
C TYR A 225 -11.83 3.95 7.32
N ILE A 226 -11.52 3.21 8.37
CA ILE A 226 -11.63 3.71 9.76
C ILE A 226 -10.67 4.89 9.94
N THR A 227 -9.57 4.88 9.20
CA THR A 227 -8.67 6.01 9.03
C THR A 227 -8.92 6.69 7.67
N LEU A 228 -8.70 8.01 7.62
CA LEU A 228 -8.75 8.83 6.40
C LEU A 228 -7.44 9.62 6.30
N LEU A 229 -6.33 8.89 6.20
CA LEU A 229 -4.99 9.44 6.12
C LEU A 229 -4.65 9.96 4.72
N ALA A 230 -5.13 9.28 3.68
CA ALA A 230 -4.83 9.62 2.30
C ALA A 230 -5.76 10.74 1.80
N THR A 231 -5.18 11.72 1.13
CA THR A 231 -5.96 12.81 0.53
C THR A 231 -6.62 12.36 -0.78
N VAL A 232 -6.01 11.38 -1.44
CA VAL A 232 -6.35 10.94 -2.79
C VAL A 232 -7.45 9.88 -2.87
N HIS A 233 -8.00 9.43 -1.74
CA HIS A 233 -9.15 8.51 -1.75
C HIS A 233 -10.41 9.16 -2.31
N GLU A 234 -10.60 10.43 -1.96
CA GLU A 234 -11.80 11.16 -2.37
C GLU A 234 -11.48 12.28 -3.35
N ARG A 235 -10.21 12.56 -3.63
CA ARG A 235 -9.74 13.72 -4.41
C ARG A 235 -8.55 13.33 -5.28
N LYS A 236 -8.10 14.27 -6.09
CA LYS A 236 -6.80 14.22 -6.78
C LYS A 236 -5.90 15.34 -6.28
N ILE A 237 -4.61 15.12 -6.41
CA ILE A 237 -3.58 16.15 -6.25
C ILE A 237 -3.01 16.44 -7.63
N LEU A 238 -3.01 17.71 -8.03
CA LEU A 238 -2.38 18.21 -9.25
C LEU A 238 -1.06 18.87 -8.87
N LEU A 239 0.02 18.48 -9.54
CA LEU A 239 1.37 19.00 -9.26
C LEU A 239 1.78 19.94 -10.39
N ARG A 240 1.99 21.22 -10.06
CA ARG A 240 2.43 22.25 -11.02
C ARG A 240 3.30 23.27 -10.33
N ASN A 241 4.41 23.68 -10.96
CA ASN A 241 5.22 24.82 -10.51
C ASN A 241 5.61 24.80 -9.01
N ARG A 242 5.95 23.61 -8.46
CA ARG A 242 6.23 23.41 -7.02
C ARG A 242 5.03 23.68 -6.09
N GLU A 243 3.82 23.55 -6.61
CA GLU A 243 2.58 23.63 -5.86
C GLU A 243 1.78 22.33 -6.02
N SER A 244 1.11 21.94 -4.94
CA SER A 244 0.12 20.87 -4.91
C SER A 244 -1.26 21.49 -4.83
N SER A 245 -2.06 21.35 -5.88
CA SER A 245 -3.46 21.75 -5.91
C SER A 245 -4.36 20.55 -5.67
N PHE A 246 -5.37 20.71 -4.84
CA PHE A 246 -6.28 19.63 -4.47
C PHE A 246 -7.66 19.89 -5.05
N THR A 247 -8.26 18.84 -5.60
CA THR A 247 -9.56 18.95 -6.26
C THR A 247 -10.73 18.89 -5.28
N SER A 248 -11.93 19.20 -5.79
CA SER A 248 -13.20 18.78 -5.18
C SER A 248 -13.27 17.27 -5.01
N LEU A 249 -14.21 16.80 -4.19
CA LEU A 249 -14.47 15.37 -4.05
C LEU A 249 -14.86 14.76 -5.40
N ILE A 250 -14.16 13.71 -5.80
CA ILE A 250 -14.35 12.97 -7.05
C ILE A 250 -15.22 11.72 -6.80
N SER A 251 -15.31 11.26 -5.56
CA SER A 251 -16.07 10.07 -5.19
C SER A 251 -16.87 10.25 -3.89
N PRO A 252 -18.17 10.60 -3.95
CA PRO A 252 -19.09 10.15 -2.92
C PRO A 252 -19.43 8.68 -3.23
N ARG A 253 -19.09 7.76 -2.31
CA ARG A 253 -19.29 6.30 -2.36
C ARG A 253 -20.68 5.82 -2.86
N SER A 254 -20.99 6.00 -4.13
CA SER A 254 -22.17 5.44 -4.80
C SER A 254 -21.71 4.72 -6.05
N SER A 255 -21.25 3.49 -5.80
CA SER A 255 -20.84 2.46 -6.73
C SER A 255 -22.02 1.92 -7.56
N ARG A 256 -22.68 2.81 -8.31
CA ARG A 256 -23.53 2.41 -9.43
C ARG A 256 -23.02 3.12 -10.68
N CYS A 257 -22.51 2.34 -11.63
CA CYS A 257 -22.26 2.81 -13.00
C CYS A 257 -23.54 3.46 -13.51
N GLN A 258 -23.52 4.77 -13.72
CA GLN A 258 -24.66 5.50 -14.32
C GLN A 258 -24.96 5.00 -15.74
N CYS A 259 -23.95 4.42 -16.38
CA CYS A 259 -24.04 3.69 -17.65
C CYS A 259 -24.89 2.40 -17.61
N GLN A 260 -25.17 1.84 -16.44
CA GLN A 260 -26.01 0.64 -16.27
C GLN A 260 -27.42 0.98 -15.76
N ILE A 261 -27.69 2.28 -15.54
CA ILE A 261 -29.03 2.79 -15.24
C ILE A 261 -29.61 3.29 -16.56
N SER A 262 -29.95 2.36 -17.43
CA SER A 262 -30.70 2.60 -18.67
C SER A 262 -31.77 1.53 -18.80
#